data_AF-A0A920G8D5-F1
#
_entry.id   AF-A0A920G8D5-F1
#
_cell.length_a   1.000
_cell.length_b   1.000
_cell.length_c   1.000
_cell.angle_alpha   90.00
_cell.angle_beta   90.00
_cell.angle_gamma   90.00
#
_symmetry.space_group_name_H-M   'P 1'
#
loop_
_entity.id
_entity.type
_entity.pdbx_description
1 polymer ?
#
loop_
_entity_poly.entity_id
_entity_poly.type
_entity_poly.pdbx_seq_one_letter_code
_entity_poly.pdbx_strand_id
1 'polypeptide(L)'
;MEDPAHQFPNTDEGRADMIAYLEDFDRRVMAIAADYFITIPPQPLEIVRVPEYSQDSSPGGYYNGPALDGSRPGRFYINQKQTADNPRWTLPTLMIHEGSPGHHFQISTSQLIEGVPLLRRLSPFSAFSEGWALYSERIAKTDMGLYDNDPLGDLGRLQAEMFRAVRLVVDTGMHAKRWSREQAIEYMITKTGMTTEEVTREIERYVVWPGQATAYKTGQLALLAMREEAELKLGERFDLREFHEAVLMNGAMPLDILKDNLSSWAASQ
;
A
#
# COMPACT_ATOMS: atom_id res chain seq x y z
N MET A 1 19.29 10.18 5.44
CA MET A 1 19.66 11.50 4.91
C MET A 1 19.22 12.54 5.92
N GLU A 2 20.16 13.25 6.54
CA GLU A 2 19.90 14.21 7.64
C GLU A 2 19.54 15.62 7.12
N ASP A 3 19.11 15.75 5.87
CA ASP A 3 18.79 17.05 5.28
C ASP A 3 17.55 17.66 5.96
N PRO A 4 17.70 18.81 6.67
CA PRO A 4 16.58 19.46 7.34
C PRO A 4 15.43 19.84 6.41
N ALA A 5 15.68 20.04 5.12
CA ALA A 5 14.64 20.38 4.13
C ALA A 5 13.60 19.25 3.97
N HIS A 6 13.97 18.01 4.29
CA HIS A 6 13.11 16.84 4.17
C HIS A 6 12.56 16.35 5.50
N GLN A 7 12.81 17.07 6.59
CA GLN A 7 12.40 16.67 7.92
C GLN A 7 11.29 17.58 8.44
N PHE A 8 10.36 16.98 9.19
CA PHE A 8 9.41 17.74 9.98
C PHE A 8 9.97 17.92 11.40
N PRO A 9 9.80 19.09 12.04
CA PRO A 9 10.19 19.26 13.43
C PRO A 9 9.53 18.21 14.32
N ASN A 10 10.25 17.65 15.29
CA ASN A 10 9.70 16.65 16.22
C ASN A 10 8.87 17.28 17.34
N THR A 11 7.86 18.06 16.94
CA THR A 11 6.93 18.86 17.76
C THR A 11 5.50 18.53 17.34
N ASP A 12 4.49 18.91 18.12
CA ASP A 12 3.11 18.62 17.73
C ASP A 12 2.69 19.43 16.50
N GLU A 13 3.22 20.65 16.33
CA GLU A 13 3.06 21.44 15.11
C GLU A 13 3.67 20.74 13.89
N GLY A 14 4.90 20.21 14.01
CA GLY A 14 5.54 19.48 12.92
C GLY A 14 4.82 18.17 12.57
N ARG A 15 4.20 17.51 13.55
CA ARG A 15 3.33 16.34 13.33
C ARG A 15 2.03 16.72 12.61
N ALA A 16 1.44 17.86 12.94
CA ALA A 16 0.28 18.39 12.23
C ALA A 16 0.63 18.77 10.78
N ASP A 17 1.78 19.41 10.56
CA ASP A 17 2.28 19.75 9.22
C ASP A 17 2.49 18.51 8.35
N MET A 18 2.94 17.40 8.94
CA MET A 18 3.10 16.12 8.23
C MET A 18 1.75 15.54 7.80
N ILE A 19 0.73 15.62 8.65
CA ILE A 19 -0.64 15.21 8.28
C ILE A 19 -1.18 16.10 7.17
N ALA A 20 -1.05 17.42 7.30
CA ALA A 20 -1.49 18.37 6.28
C ALA A 20 -0.79 18.16 4.92
N TYR A 21 0.50 17.77 4.93
CA TYR A 21 1.22 17.41 3.71
C TYR A 21 0.60 16.19 3.01
N LEU A 22 0.24 15.15 3.78
CA LEU A 22 -0.41 13.94 3.26
C LEU A 22 -1.82 14.23 2.73
N GLU A 23 -2.61 15.04 3.45
CA GLU A 23 -3.93 15.48 3.02
C GLU A 23 -3.85 16.29 1.71
N ASP A 24 -2.87 17.17 1.56
CA ASP A 24 -2.64 17.87 0.30
C ASP A 24 -2.31 16.92 -0.85
N PHE A 25 -1.42 15.96 -0.60
CA PHE A 25 -1.07 14.93 -1.58
C PHE A 25 -2.30 14.12 -2.00
N ASP A 26 -3.10 13.64 -1.04
CA ASP A 26 -4.34 12.89 -1.31
C ASP A 26 -5.33 13.70 -2.15
N ARG A 27 -5.55 14.98 -1.86
CA ARG A 27 -6.39 15.86 -2.69
C ARG A 27 -5.93 15.92 -4.14
N ARG A 28 -4.61 15.98 -4.38
CA ARG A 28 -4.05 15.98 -5.74
C ARG A 28 -4.25 14.65 -6.45
N VAL A 29 -4.13 13.53 -5.74
CA VAL A 29 -4.45 12.19 -6.28
C VAL A 29 -5.93 12.10 -6.63
N MET A 30 -6.81 12.50 -5.70
CA MET A 30 -8.26 12.44 -5.88
C MET A 30 -8.76 13.32 -7.02
N ALA A 31 -8.09 14.46 -7.28
CA ALA A 31 -8.43 15.34 -8.39
C ALA A 31 -8.29 14.68 -9.78
N ILE A 32 -7.43 13.66 -9.91
CA ILE A 32 -7.21 12.92 -11.16
C ILE A 32 -7.71 11.48 -11.10
N ALA A 33 -8.26 11.02 -9.97
CA ALA A 33 -8.58 9.61 -9.76
C ALA A 33 -9.59 9.07 -10.78
N ALA A 34 -10.55 9.88 -11.23
CA ALA A 34 -11.56 9.48 -12.21
C ALA A 34 -10.98 9.16 -13.61
N ASP A 35 -9.76 9.61 -13.90
CA ASP A 35 -9.06 9.26 -15.14
C ASP A 35 -8.52 7.82 -15.11
N TYR A 36 -8.41 7.22 -13.91
CA TYR A 36 -7.80 5.90 -13.68
C TYR A 36 -8.75 4.89 -13.01
N PHE A 37 -9.89 5.33 -12.48
CA PHE A 37 -10.84 4.48 -11.78
C PHE A 37 -12.27 4.84 -12.18
N ILE A 38 -13.10 3.83 -12.46
CA ILE A 38 -14.54 4.01 -12.71
C ILE A 38 -15.26 4.30 -11.40
N THR A 39 -15.12 3.41 -10.42
CA THR A 39 -15.74 3.59 -9.10
C THR A 39 -14.77 4.28 -8.13
N ILE A 40 -15.12 5.50 -7.73
CA ILE A 40 -14.45 6.24 -6.65
C ILE A 40 -15.21 6.00 -5.34
N PRO A 41 -14.57 5.52 -4.26
CA PRO A 41 -15.25 5.30 -2.99
C PRO A 41 -15.80 6.63 -2.43
N PRO A 42 -17.07 6.71 -2.03
CA PRO A 42 -17.64 7.91 -1.42
C PRO A 42 -17.26 8.07 0.07
N GLN A 43 -16.70 7.03 0.69
CA GLN A 43 -16.34 7.06 2.10
C GLN A 43 -15.19 8.04 2.35
N PRO A 44 -15.22 8.85 3.43
CA PRO A 44 -14.12 9.76 3.71
C PRO A 44 -12.87 9.01 4.15
N LEU A 45 -11.72 9.62 3.91
CA LEU A 45 -10.43 9.24 4.49
C LEU A 45 -9.99 10.29 5.51
N GLU A 46 -9.73 9.86 6.74
CA GLU A 46 -9.07 10.66 7.78
C GLU A 46 -7.63 10.18 7.95
N ILE A 47 -6.68 11.11 8.01
CA ILE A 47 -5.29 10.82 8.35
C ILE A 47 -5.09 11.16 9.82
N VAL A 48 -4.68 10.17 10.60
CA VAL A 48 -4.64 10.28 12.07
C VAL A 48 -3.30 9.82 12.61
N ARG A 49 -2.86 10.43 13.71
CA ARG A 49 -1.66 9.99 14.41
C ARG A 49 -1.92 8.66 15.12
N VAL A 50 -0.96 7.74 15.06
CA VAL A 50 -0.97 6.55 15.92
C VAL A 50 -0.99 6.97 17.40
N PRO A 51 -1.90 6.44 18.23
CA PRO A 51 -1.96 6.79 19.64
C PRO A 51 -0.65 6.51 20.37
N GLU A 52 -0.28 7.41 21.30
CA GLU A 52 1.00 7.35 22.03
C GLU A 52 1.20 6.01 22.77
N TYR A 53 0.13 5.46 23.35
CA TYR A 53 0.19 4.17 24.06
C TYR A 53 0.51 2.96 23.17
N SER A 54 0.38 3.10 21.84
CA SER A 54 0.60 2.01 20.87
C SER A 54 1.72 2.29 19.86
N GLN A 55 2.29 3.50 19.83
CA GLN A 55 3.22 3.92 18.79
C GLN A 55 4.53 3.11 18.77
N ASP A 56 4.93 2.51 19.89
CA ASP A 56 6.16 1.72 20.00
C ASP A 56 6.07 0.36 19.29
N SER A 57 4.89 -0.26 19.33
CA SER A 57 4.62 -1.57 18.72
C SER A 57 3.93 -1.48 17.37
N SER A 58 3.57 -0.26 16.93
CA SER A 58 2.87 -0.03 15.66
C SER A 58 3.87 0.02 14.49
N PRO A 59 3.44 -0.36 13.27
CA PRO A 59 4.21 -0.10 12.05
C PRO A 59 4.32 1.41 11.77
N GLY A 60 5.08 1.78 10.73
CA GLY A 60 5.22 3.18 10.29
C GLY A 60 3.89 3.82 9.84
N GLY A 61 3.00 3.02 9.25
CA GLY A 61 1.63 3.39 8.94
C GLY A 61 0.74 2.16 8.83
N TYR A 62 -0.56 2.36 8.95
CA TYR A 62 -1.57 1.33 8.67
C TYR A 62 -2.95 1.94 8.39
N TYR A 63 -3.77 1.24 7.63
CA TYR A 63 -5.14 1.64 7.32
C TYR A 63 -6.19 0.82 8.05
N ASN A 64 -7.25 1.49 8.51
CA ASN A 64 -8.47 0.89 9.02
C ASN A 64 -9.67 1.28 8.15
N GLY A 65 -10.42 0.29 7.66
CA GLY A 65 -11.60 0.52 6.83
C GLY A 65 -12.72 1.31 7.54
N PRO A 66 -13.57 2.01 6.75
CA PRO A 66 -14.74 2.70 7.27
C PRO A 66 -15.71 1.71 7.92
N ALA A 67 -16.47 2.18 8.91
CA ALA A 67 -17.51 1.39 9.53
C ALA A 67 -18.65 1.13 8.51
N LEU A 68 -19.19 -0.09 8.50
CA LEU A 68 -20.24 -0.50 7.56
C LEU A 68 -21.55 0.30 7.71
N ASP A 69 -21.79 0.86 8.90
CA ASP A 69 -22.94 1.70 9.20
C ASP A 69 -22.68 3.20 8.94
N GLY A 70 -21.50 3.56 8.44
CA GLY A 70 -21.09 4.94 8.18
C GLY A 70 -20.71 5.74 9.43
N SER A 71 -20.70 5.15 10.62
CA SER A 71 -20.40 5.85 11.88
C SER A 71 -18.95 6.34 12.01
N ARG A 72 -18.03 5.77 11.24
CA ARG A 72 -16.60 6.13 11.22
C ARG A 72 -16.06 6.09 9.79
N PRO A 73 -15.30 7.11 9.36
CA PRO A 73 -14.60 7.08 8.07
C PRO A 73 -13.47 6.05 8.04
N GLY A 74 -12.90 5.86 6.84
CA GLY A 74 -11.62 5.16 6.70
C GLY A 74 -10.53 5.97 7.39
N ARG A 75 -9.57 5.30 8.01
CA ARG A 75 -8.48 5.98 8.74
C ARG A 75 -7.13 5.45 8.35
N PHE A 76 -6.30 6.31 7.79
CA PHE A 76 -4.87 6.07 7.65
C PHE A 76 -4.17 6.57 8.92
N TYR A 77 -3.64 5.64 9.70
CA TYR A 77 -2.82 5.93 10.86
C TYR A 77 -1.36 6.06 10.47
N ILE A 78 -0.74 7.20 10.78
CA ILE A 78 0.70 7.44 10.60
C ILE A 78 1.41 7.47 11.96
N ASN A 79 2.52 6.75 12.07
CA ASN A 79 3.32 6.70 13.28
C ASN A 79 4.34 7.84 13.29
N GLN A 80 4.12 8.80 14.18
CA GLN A 80 4.92 10.02 14.29
C GLN A 80 5.68 10.10 15.62
N LYS A 81 6.05 8.95 16.20
CA LYS A 81 6.88 8.88 17.42
C LYS A 81 8.16 9.71 17.24
N GLN A 82 8.84 9.48 16.12
CA GLN A 82 9.92 10.33 15.63
C GLN A 82 9.52 10.78 14.23
N THR A 83 9.40 12.09 14.03
CA THR A 83 9.11 12.62 12.68
C THR A 83 10.22 12.30 11.68
N ALA A 84 11.44 12.06 12.18
CA ALA A 84 12.60 11.70 11.36
C ALA A 84 12.48 10.35 10.63
N ASP A 85 11.63 9.45 11.14
CA ASP A 85 11.34 8.15 10.53
C ASP A 85 10.49 8.30 9.26
N ASN A 86 9.85 9.47 9.08
CA ASN A 86 8.96 9.76 7.95
C ASN A 86 9.42 11.02 7.19
N PRO A 87 10.61 11.00 6.57
CA PRO A 87 11.07 12.14 5.79
C PRO A 87 10.11 12.42 4.62
N ARG A 88 9.97 13.69 4.23
CA ARG A 88 8.97 14.17 3.25
C ARG A 88 8.92 13.34 1.96
N TRP A 89 10.06 12.86 1.47
CA TRP A 89 10.15 12.11 0.22
C TRP A 89 9.65 10.66 0.30
N THR A 90 9.45 10.09 1.50
CA THR A 90 8.85 8.75 1.67
C THR A 90 7.33 8.81 1.84
N LEU A 91 6.78 9.97 2.17
CA LEU A 91 5.37 10.14 2.47
C LEU A 91 4.42 9.94 1.27
N PRO A 92 4.72 10.40 0.04
CA PRO A 92 3.86 10.18 -1.12
C PRO A 92 3.49 8.71 -1.35
N THR A 93 4.48 7.81 -1.32
CA THR A 93 4.24 6.39 -1.56
C THR A 93 3.45 5.75 -0.41
N LEU A 94 3.69 6.19 0.83
CA LEU A 94 2.90 5.73 1.98
C LEU A 94 1.45 6.21 1.89
N MET A 95 1.22 7.46 1.46
CA MET A 95 -0.13 7.99 1.24
C MET A 95 -0.89 7.19 0.18
N ILE A 96 -0.22 6.84 -0.91
CA ILE A 96 -0.80 6.00 -1.96
C ILE A 96 -1.13 4.62 -1.43
N HIS A 97 -0.21 4.02 -0.67
CA HIS A 97 -0.35 2.67 -0.12
C HIS A 97 -1.54 2.54 0.83
N GLU A 98 -1.62 3.42 1.84
CA GLU A 98 -2.65 3.36 2.89
C GLU A 98 -3.96 4.06 2.50
N GLY A 99 -3.86 5.09 1.66
CA GLY A 99 -4.97 5.91 1.21
C GLY A 99 -5.34 5.64 -0.24
N SER A 100 -5.24 6.69 -1.06
CA SER A 100 -5.73 6.71 -2.43
C SER A 100 -4.60 6.52 -3.44
N PRO A 101 -4.69 5.57 -4.40
CA PRO A 101 -5.74 4.57 -4.59
C PRO A 101 -5.46 3.19 -3.96
N GLY A 102 -4.63 3.09 -2.92
CA GLY A 102 -4.31 1.83 -2.24
C GLY A 102 -5.43 1.29 -1.34
N HIS A 103 -5.14 1.06 -0.07
CA HIS A 103 -6.04 0.38 0.85
C HIS A 103 -7.39 1.08 1.02
N HIS A 104 -7.42 2.42 1.06
CA HIS A 104 -8.68 3.14 1.19
C HIS A 104 -9.62 2.85 0.02
N PHE A 105 -9.12 2.86 -1.21
CA PHE A 105 -9.93 2.53 -2.39
C PHE A 105 -10.39 1.08 -2.35
N GLN A 106 -9.48 0.15 -2.13
CA GLN A 106 -9.81 -1.27 -2.18
C GLN A 106 -10.84 -1.68 -1.12
N ILE A 107 -10.67 -1.22 0.12
CA ILE A 107 -11.53 -1.64 1.23
C ILE A 107 -12.84 -0.86 1.25
N SER A 108 -12.85 0.39 0.81
CA SER A 108 -14.07 1.19 0.79
C SER A 108 -14.99 0.81 -0.38
N THR A 109 -14.42 0.53 -1.57
CA THR A 109 -15.19 0.04 -2.72
C THR A 109 -15.78 -1.34 -2.47
N SER A 110 -15.11 -2.22 -1.71
CA SER A 110 -15.67 -3.54 -1.39
C SER A 110 -16.98 -3.47 -0.62
N GLN A 111 -17.26 -2.37 0.09
CA GLN A 111 -18.54 -2.15 0.79
C GLN A 111 -19.70 -1.84 -0.16
N LEU A 112 -19.39 -1.33 -1.36
CA LEU A 112 -20.37 -0.97 -2.40
C LEU A 112 -20.85 -2.18 -3.21
N ILE A 113 -20.22 -3.35 -3.05
CA ILE A 113 -20.57 -4.54 -3.82
C ILE A 113 -21.92 -5.07 -3.36
N GLU A 114 -22.90 -5.07 -4.27
CA GLU A 114 -24.25 -5.57 -4.01
C GLU A 114 -24.40 -7.04 -4.39
N GLY A 115 -25.46 -7.70 -3.90
CA GLY A 115 -25.80 -9.07 -4.30
C GLY A 115 -24.84 -10.17 -3.82
N VAL A 116 -23.87 -9.85 -2.95
CA VAL A 116 -22.89 -10.81 -2.41
C VAL A 116 -23.03 -11.01 -0.89
N PRO A 117 -22.63 -12.18 -0.36
CA PRO A 117 -22.56 -12.39 1.09
C PRO A 117 -21.67 -11.36 1.77
N LEU A 118 -22.01 -10.95 3.00
CA LEU A 118 -21.25 -9.97 3.77
C LEU A 118 -19.75 -10.31 3.86
N LEU A 119 -19.43 -11.60 4.01
CA LEU A 119 -18.03 -12.05 4.06
C LEU A 119 -17.23 -11.62 2.83
N ARG A 120 -17.80 -11.63 1.61
CA ARG A 120 -17.09 -11.18 0.40
C ARG A 120 -16.71 -9.71 0.42
N ARG A 121 -17.44 -8.88 1.17
CA ARG A 121 -17.12 -7.45 1.34
C ARG A 121 -16.03 -7.20 2.39
N LEU A 122 -15.77 -8.19 3.25
CA LEU A 122 -14.89 -8.09 4.42
C LEU A 122 -13.70 -9.08 4.41
N SER A 123 -13.56 -9.89 3.36
CA SER A 123 -12.57 -10.97 3.31
C SER A 123 -11.13 -10.45 3.43
N PRO A 124 -10.33 -10.95 4.39
CA PRO A 124 -8.98 -10.43 4.63
C PRO A 124 -7.90 -11.19 3.85
N PHE A 125 -7.95 -11.17 2.51
CA PHE A 125 -6.91 -11.81 1.71
C PHE A 125 -5.66 -10.91 1.63
N SER A 126 -4.64 -11.20 2.44
CA SER A 126 -3.42 -10.38 2.53
C SER A 126 -2.71 -10.20 1.21
N ALA A 127 -2.50 -11.26 0.42
CA ALA A 127 -1.80 -11.15 -0.85
C ALA A 127 -2.55 -10.28 -1.87
N PHE A 128 -3.88 -10.34 -1.87
CA PHE A 128 -4.69 -9.43 -2.68
C PHE A 128 -4.55 -7.98 -2.20
N SER A 129 -4.80 -7.75 -0.91
CA SER A 129 -4.92 -6.39 -0.35
C SER A 129 -3.58 -5.66 -0.34
N GLU A 130 -2.53 -6.33 0.10
CA GLU A 130 -1.16 -5.79 0.10
C GLU A 130 -0.58 -5.70 -1.31
N GLY A 131 -0.92 -6.67 -2.17
CA GLY A 131 -0.57 -6.65 -3.59
C GLY A 131 -1.18 -5.46 -4.31
N TRP A 132 -2.45 -5.16 -4.03
CA TRP A 132 -3.17 -4.01 -4.57
C TRP A 132 -2.54 -2.68 -4.14
N ALA A 133 -2.23 -2.52 -2.86
CA ALA A 133 -1.59 -1.29 -2.37
C ALA A 133 -0.22 -1.07 -3.04
N LEU A 134 0.61 -2.12 -3.17
CA LEU A 134 1.88 -2.04 -3.89
C LEU A 134 1.70 -1.80 -5.39
N TYR A 135 0.70 -2.42 -6.01
CA TYR A 135 0.36 -2.16 -7.41
C TYR A 135 -0.03 -0.70 -7.62
N SER A 136 -0.80 -0.14 -6.68
CA SER A 136 -1.21 1.27 -6.65
C SER A 136 0.00 2.22 -6.57
N GLU A 137 1.00 1.90 -5.75
CA GLU A 137 2.26 2.65 -5.71
C GLU A 137 2.98 2.67 -7.07
N ARG A 138 2.95 1.55 -7.81
CA ARG A 138 3.57 1.46 -9.15
C ARG A 138 2.81 2.31 -10.18
N ILE A 139 1.49 2.19 -10.27
CA ILE A 139 0.68 2.94 -11.25
C ILE A 139 0.71 4.44 -10.99
N ALA A 140 0.85 4.85 -9.72
CA ALA A 140 1.05 6.26 -9.37
C ALA A 140 2.26 6.87 -10.12
N LYS A 141 3.31 6.08 -10.35
CA LYS A 141 4.45 6.48 -11.18
C LYS A 141 4.21 6.27 -12.67
N THR A 142 3.77 5.08 -13.08
CA THR A 142 3.80 4.69 -14.51
C THR A 142 2.63 5.22 -15.31
N ASP A 143 1.47 5.38 -14.69
CA ASP A 143 0.22 5.71 -15.36
C ASP A 143 -0.29 7.10 -14.96
N MET A 144 -0.16 7.45 -13.68
CA MET A 144 -0.68 8.71 -13.11
C MET A 144 0.31 9.89 -13.16
N GLY A 145 1.59 9.63 -13.46
CA GLY A 145 2.62 10.68 -13.55
C GLY A 145 2.88 11.46 -12.25
N LEU A 146 2.44 10.94 -11.08
CA LEU A 146 2.45 11.68 -9.82
C LEU A 146 3.85 12.08 -9.32
N TYR A 147 4.88 11.43 -9.86
CA TYR A 147 6.28 11.63 -9.48
C TYR A 147 7.12 12.27 -10.60
N ASP A 148 6.53 12.73 -11.70
CA ASP A 148 7.30 13.19 -12.88
C ASP A 148 8.12 14.44 -12.60
N ASN A 149 7.68 15.28 -11.67
CA ASN A 149 8.40 16.45 -11.19
C ASN A 149 8.95 16.28 -9.77
N ASP A 150 8.96 15.05 -9.24
CA ASP A 150 9.45 14.71 -7.89
C ASP A 150 10.34 13.46 -7.92
N PRO A 151 11.58 13.57 -8.44
CA PRO A 151 12.49 12.44 -8.53
C PRO A 151 12.88 11.88 -7.15
N LEU A 152 12.86 12.70 -6.11
CA LEU A 152 13.17 12.25 -4.76
C LEU A 152 11.99 11.48 -4.15
N GLY A 153 10.75 11.91 -4.40
CA GLY A 153 9.55 11.11 -4.10
C GLY A 153 9.55 9.75 -4.81
N ASP A 154 9.96 9.70 -6.08
CA ASP A 154 10.10 8.43 -6.82
C ASP A 154 11.17 7.52 -6.20
N LEU A 155 12.25 8.10 -5.68
CA LEU A 155 13.24 7.35 -4.90
C LEU A 155 12.62 6.77 -3.62
N GLY A 156 11.73 7.51 -2.95
CA GLY A 156 10.92 7.02 -1.82
C GLY A 156 10.08 5.82 -2.20
N ARG A 157 9.36 5.91 -3.32
CA ARG A 157 8.58 4.80 -3.89
C ARG A 157 9.45 3.57 -4.19
N LEU A 158 10.60 3.77 -4.82
CA LEU A 158 11.55 2.69 -5.12
C LEU A 158 12.15 2.06 -3.86
N GLN A 159 12.47 2.85 -2.84
CA GLN A 159 12.94 2.34 -1.55
C GLN A 159 11.85 1.50 -0.87
N ALA A 160 10.60 1.98 -0.86
CA ALA A 160 9.46 1.25 -0.33
C ALA A 160 9.25 -0.09 -1.07
N GLU A 161 9.34 -0.08 -2.41
CA GLU A 161 9.23 -1.29 -3.23
C GLU A 161 10.39 -2.27 -2.96
N MET A 162 11.62 -1.76 -2.85
CA MET A 162 12.81 -2.54 -2.51
C MET A 162 12.68 -3.19 -1.13
N PHE A 163 12.16 -2.46 -0.15
CA PHE A 163 11.88 -2.99 1.18
C PHE A 163 10.89 -4.17 1.14
N ARG A 164 9.80 -4.08 0.36
CA ARG A 164 8.88 -5.21 0.18
C ARG A 164 9.47 -6.37 -0.65
N ALA A 165 10.42 -6.11 -1.54
CA ALA A 165 11.19 -7.19 -2.18
C ALA A 165 12.11 -7.90 -1.19
N VAL A 166 12.78 -7.14 -0.30
CA VAL A 166 13.62 -7.69 0.77
C VAL A 166 12.80 -8.53 1.76
N ARG A 167 11.53 -8.19 2.02
CA ARG A 167 10.62 -9.01 2.83
C ARG A 167 10.53 -10.46 2.35
N LEU A 168 10.49 -10.70 1.03
CA LEU A 168 10.52 -12.07 0.48
C LEU A 168 11.78 -12.82 0.92
N VAL A 169 12.93 -12.14 0.90
CA VAL A 169 14.22 -12.74 1.22
C VAL A 169 14.36 -13.00 2.71
N VAL A 170 14.03 -12.05 3.57
CA VAL A 170 14.23 -12.21 5.01
C VAL A 170 13.21 -13.17 5.64
N ASP A 171 11.95 -13.16 5.18
CA ASP A 171 10.92 -14.07 5.69
C ASP A 171 11.24 -15.53 5.33
N THR A 172 11.50 -15.81 4.05
CA THR A 172 11.93 -17.14 3.62
C THR A 172 13.33 -17.49 4.13
N GLY A 173 14.19 -16.50 4.32
CA GLY A 173 15.49 -16.61 4.95
C GLY A 173 15.39 -17.20 6.35
N MET A 174 14.57 -16.59 7.21
CA MET A 174 14.35 -17.07 8.58
C MET A 174 13.60 -18.41 8.59
N HIS A 175 12.47 -18.50 7.87
CA HIS A 175 11.51 -19.59 8.07
C HIS A 175 11.76 -20.83 7.21
N ALA A 176 12.52 -20.71 6.12
CA ALA A 176 12.88 -21.84 5.26
C ALA A 176 14.40 -22.07 5.16
N LYS A 177 15.20 -21.00 5.15
CA LYS A 177 16.68 -21.09 5.07
C LYS A 177 17.38 -21.04 6.42
N ARG A 178 16.63 -20.96 7.53
CA ARG A 178 17.11 -20.98 8.92
C ARG A 178 18.10 -19.86 9.25
N TRP A 179 17.93 -18.69 8.65
CA TRP A 179 18.66 -17.49 9.07
C TRP A 179 18.32 -17.12 10.51
N SER A 180 19.30 -16.63 11.27
CA SER A 180 19.03 -16.01 12.56
C SER A 180 18.37 -14.64 12.37
N ARG A 181 17.78 -14.14 13.46
CA ARG A 181 17.25 -12.76 13.53
C ARG A 181 18.30 -11.73 13.10
N GLU A 182 19.54 -11.88 13.57
CA GLU A 182 20.64 -10.96 13.30
C GLU A 182 21.06 -11.00 11.82
N GLN A 183 21.06 -12.18 11.19
CA GLN A 183 21.32 -12.29 9.75
C GLN A 183 20.24 -11.58 8.92
N ALA A 184 18.98 -11.70 9.32
CA ALA A 184 17.86 -11.02 8.66
C ALA A 184 17.92 -9.49 8.83
N ILE A 185 18.28 -9.01 10.02
CA ILE A 185 18.49 -7.58 10.31
C ILE A 185 19.62 -7.01 9.43
N GLU A 186 20.79 -7.66 9.45
CA GLU A 186 21.95 -7.21 8.67
C GLU A 186 21.64 -7.18 7.18
N TYR A 187 20.96 -8.22 6.67
CA TYR A 187 20.55 -8.25 5.27
C TYR A 187 19.62 -7.08 4.93
N MET A 188 18.60 -6.81 5.75
CA MET A 188 17.64 -5.77 5.45
C MET A 188 18.25 -4.36 5.55
N ILE A 189 19.11 -4.08 6.53
CA ILE A 189 19.83 -2.80 6.65
C ILE A 189 20.67 -2.56 5.39
N THR A 190 21.51 -3.53 5.01
CA THR A 190 22.45 -3.40 3.88
C THR A 190 21.75 -3.23 2.53
N LYS A 191 20.50 -3.66 2.42
CA LYS A 191 19.71 -3.53 1.19
C LYS A 191 18.86 -2.27 1.16
N THR A 192 18.24 -1.88 2.26
CA THR A 192 17.19 -0.85 2.22
C THR A 192 17.67 0.55 2.60
N GLY A 193 18.78 0.66 3.32
CA GLY A 193 19.22 1.93 3.90
C GLY A 193 18.29 2.44 5.02
N MET A 194 17.41 1.59 5.54
CA MET A 194 16.58 1.86 6.72
C MET A 194 17.43 1.80 8.01
N THR A 195 16.91 2.40 9.07
CA THR A 195 17.59 2.42 10.37
C THR A 195 17.57 1.04 11.05
N THR A 196 18.53 0.79 11.93
CA THR A 196 18.61 -0.46 12.70
C THR A 196 17.35 -0.67 13.53
N GLU A 197 16.80 0.39 14.11
CA GLU A 197 15.61 0.37 14.96
C GLU A 197 14.36 -0.03 14.16
N GLU A 198 14.16 0.55 12.97
CA GLU A 198 13.05 0.18 12.08
C GLU A 198 13.17 -1.25 11.60
N VAL A 199 14.35 -1.64 11.13
CA VAL A 199 14.59 -3.00 10.63
C VAL A 199 14.40 -4.02 11.74
N THR A 200 14.88 -3.73 12.95
CA THR A 200 14.70 -4.63 14.10
C THR A 200 13.22 -4.89 14.38
N ARG A 201 12.40 -3.84 14.42
CA ARG A 201 10.94 -3.95 14.62
C ARG A 201 10.27 -4.80 13.54
N GLU A 202 10.68 -4.61 12.29
CA GLU A 202 10.15 -5.37 11.15
C GLU A 202 10.54 -6.85 11.22
N ILE A 203 11.82 -7.15 11.47
CA ILE A 203 12.30 -8.54 11.58
C ILE A 203 11.60 -9.27 12.74
N GLU A 204 11.48 -8.63 13.91
CA GLU A 204 10.79 -9.24 15.06
C GLU A 204 9.31 -9.49 14.79
N ARG A 205 8.66 -8.62 14.00
CA ARG A 205 7.29 -8.88 13.51
C ARG A 205 7.23 -10.13 12.63
N TYR A 206 8.18 -10.30 11.70
CA TYR A 206 8.18 -11.46 10.79
C TYR A 206 8.48 -12.77 11.53
N VAL A 207 9.22 -12.74 12.65
CA VAL A 207 9.47 -13.91 13.50
C VAL A 207 8.16 -14.49 14.05
N VAL A 208 7.22 -13.63 14.48
CA VAL A 208 5.94 -14.07 15.06
C VAL A 208 4.81 -14.20 14.05
N TRP A 209 5.02 -13.77 12.79
CA TRP A 209 4.02 -13.81 11.73
C TRP A 209 4.59 -14.34 10.40
N PRO A 210 4.99 -15.62 10.35
CA PRO A 210 5.64 -16.21 9.19
C PRO A 210 4.75 -16.12 7.94
N GLY A 211 5.35 -15.72 6.81
CA GLY A 211 4.70 -15.68 5.50
C GLY A 211 3.90 -14.41 5.21
N GLN A 212 3.44 -13.65 6.21
CA GLN A 212 2.67 -12.42 5.96
C GLN A 212 3.50 -11.40 5.15
N ALA A 213 4.79 -11.27 5.47
CA ALA A 213 5.70 -10.35 4.79
C ALA A 213 5.87 -10.66 3.30
N THR A 214 5.61 -11.91 2.89
CA THR A 214 5.71 -12.32 1.49
C THR A 214 4.51 -11.91 0.65
N ALA A 215 3.36 -11.65 1.29
CA ALA A 215 2.09 -11.34 0.64
C ALA A 215 2.16 -10.09 -0.26
N TYR A 216 2.90 -9.07 0.18
CA TYR A 216 3.06 -7.79 -0.52
C TYR A 216 3.54 -7.97 -1.96
N LYS A 217 4.79 -8.44 -2.13
CA LYS A 217 5.43 -8.49 -3.44
C LYS A 217 4.89 -9.63 -4.29
N THR A 218 4.49 -10.76 -3.69
CA THR A 218 3.80 -11.84 -4.43
C THR A 218 2.49 -11.37 -5.03
N GLY A 219 1.67 -10.66 -4.25
CA GLY A 219 0.43 -10.05 -4.72
C GLY A 219 0.63 -9.04 -5.84
N GLN A 220 1.58 -8.11 -5.66
CA GLN A 220 1.88 -7.10 -6.67
C GLN A 220 2.34 -7.72 -7.99
N LEU A 221 3.27 -8.69 -7.93
CA LEU A 221 3.77 -9.37 -9.12
C LEU A 221 2.65 -10.13 -9.85
N ALA A 222 1.74 -10.76 -9.10
CA ALA A 222 0.59 -11.44 -9.69
C ALA A 222 -0.35 -10.46 -10.39
N LEU A 223 -0.68 -9.32 -9.77
CA LEU A 223 -1.51 -8.27 -10.39
C LEU A 223 -0.86 -7.67 -11.65
N LEU A 224 0.45 -7.41 -11.60
CA LEU A 224 1.18 -6.92 -12.78
C LEU A 224 1.17 -7.94 -13.92
N ALA A 225 1.36 -9.22 -13.63
CA ALA A 225 1.27 -10.28 -14.64
C ALA A 225 -0.15 -10.40 -15.23
N MET A 226 -1.19 -10.32 -14.39
CA MET A 226 -2.58 -10.33 -14.85
C MET A 226 -2.92 -9.10 -15.71
N ARG A 227 -2.38 -7.93 -15.37
CA ARG A 227 -2.50 -6.71 -16.18
C ARG A 227 -1.83 -6.89 -17.54
N GLU A 228 -0.59 -7.37 -17.56
CA GLU A 228 0.16 -7.63 -18.80
C GLU A 228 -0.59 -8.63 -19.71
N GLU A 229 -1.11 -9.73 -19.13
CA GLU A 229 -1.94 -10.69 -19.86
C GLU A 229 -3.20 -10.03 -20.47
N ALA A 230 -3.85 -9.12 -19.74
CA ALA A 230 -5.03 -8.39 -20.22
C ALA A 230 -4.68 -7.36 -21.31
N GLU A 231 -3.61 -6.58 -21.14
CA GLU A 231 -3.10 -5.62 -22.13
C GLU A 231 -2.78 -6.33 -23.45
N LEU A 232 -2.09 -7.48 -23.39
CA LEU A 232 -1.77 -8.28 -24.58
C LEU A 232 -3.02 -8.83 -25.27
N LYS A 233 -4.02 -9.28 -24.51
CA LYS A 233 -5.24 -9.90 -25.05
C LYS A 233 -6.20 -8.88 -25.66
N LEU A 234 -6.34 -7.72 -25.04
CA LEU A 234 -7.29 -6.68 -25.45
C LEU A 234 -6.69 -5.70 -26.46
N GLY A 235 -5.36 -5.52 -26.47
CA GLY A 235 -4.66 -4.61 -27.36
C GLY A 235 -5.20 -3.18 -27.24
N GLU A 236 -5.57 -2.57 -28.36
CA GLU A 236 -6.15 -1.21 -28.39
C GLU A 236 -7.47 -1.08 -27.64
N ARG A 237 -8.14 -2.20 -27.31
CA ARG A 237 -9.39 -2.19 -26.53
C ARG A 237 -9.15 -2.20 -25.02
N PHE A 238 -7.91 -2.29 -24.55
CA PHE A 238 -7.60 -2.26 -23.13
C PHE A 238 -7.89 -0.88 -22.53
N ASP A 239 -8.80 -0.80 -21.56
CA ASP A 239 -9.00 0.38 -20.70
C ASP A 239 -8.53 0.04 -19.28
N LEU A 240 -7.57 0.82 -18.77
CA LEU A 240 -7.01 0.64 -17.43
C LEU A 240 -8.07 0.79 -16.33
N ARG A 241 -9.06 1.68 -16.53
CA ARG A 241 -10.14 1.92 -15.56
C ARG A 241 -11.06 0.71 -15.48
N GLU A 242 -11.35 0.07 -16.61
CA GLU A 242 -12.14 -1.17 -16.63
C GLU A 242 -11.37 -2.34 -16.00
N PHE A 243 -10.06 -2.43 -16.21
CA PHE A 243 -9.21 -3.41 -15.51
C PHE A 243 -9.27 -3.20 -13.99
N HIS A 244 -9.10 -1.96 -13.50
CA HIS A 244 -9.23 -1.66 -12.07
C HIS A 244 -10.62 -1.98 -11.53
N GLU A 245 -11.67 -1.67 -12.28
CA GLU A 245 -13.05 -2.01 -11.91
C GLU A 245 -13.23 -3.53 -11.76
N ALA A 246 -12.71 -4.31 -12.71
CA ALA A 246 -12.76 -5.77 -12.67
C ALA A 246 -12.01 -6.37 -11.47
N VAL A 247 -10.89 -5.75 -11.07
CA VAL A 247 -10.13 -6.14 -9.87
C VAL A 247 -10.90 -5.81 -8.59
N LEU A 248 -11.40 -4.58 -8.45
CA LEU A 248 -11.93 -4.05 -7.20
C LEU A 248 -13.38 -4.47 -6.91
N MET A 249 -14.25 -4.44 -7.91
CA MET A 249 -15.69 -4.62 -7.72
C MET A 249 -16.14 -6.08 -7.54
N ASN A 250 -15.18 -6.99 -7.36
CA ASN A 250 -15.43 -8.37 -6.96
C ASN A 250 -14.95 -8.68 -5.53
N GLY A 251 -14.39 -7.69 -4.82
CA GLY A 251 -13.87 -7.82 -3.47
C GLY A 251 -12.59 -8.64 -3.41
N ALA A 252 -11.93 -8.63 -2.26
CA ALA A 252 -10.70 -9.38 -2.08
C ALA A 252 -10.94 -10.91 -2.15
N MET A 253 -10.04 -11.61 -2.81
CA MET A 253 -10.10 -13.06 -3.06
C MET A 253 -8.70 -13.68 -3.21
N PRO A 254 -8.56 -15.02 -3.21
CA PRO A 254 -7.29 -15.65 -3.56
C PRO A 254 -6.83 -15.24 -4.97
N LEU A 255 -5.52 -15.10 -5.17
CA LEU A 255 -4.95 -14.60 -6.43
C LEU A 255 -5.30 -15.50 -7.63
N ASP A 256 -5.43 -16.81 -7.44
CA ASP A 256 -5.83 -17.74 -8.51
C ASP A 256 -7.27 -17.46 -8.98
N ILE A 257 -8.17 -17.18 -8.03
CA ILE A 257 -9.57 -16.82 -8.36
C ILE A 257 -9.64 -15.45 -9.03
N LEU A 258 -8.81 -14.50 -8.58
CA LEU A 258 -8.69 -13.21 -9.25
C LEU A 258 -8.23 -13.38 -10.70
N LYS A 259 -7.22 -14.24 -10.93
CA LYS A 259 -6.72 -14.54 -12.28
C LYS A 259 -7.84 -15.08 -13.19
N ASP A 260 -8.62 -16.03 -12.70
CA ASP A 260 -9.75 -16.61 -13.45
C ASP A 260 -10.82 -15.55 -13.79
N ASN A 261 -11.13 -14.68 -12.83
CA ASN A 261 -12.09 -13.59 -13.02
C ASN A 261 -11.61 -12.58 -14.08
N LEU A 262 -10.35 -12.14 -14.01
CA LEU A 262 -9.79 -11.20 -14.99
C LEU A 262 -9.65 -11.83 -16.38
N SER A 263 -9.28 -13.10 -16.45
CA SER A 263 -9.22 -13.85 -17.71
C SER A 263 -10.59 -13.93 -18.39
N SER A 264 -11.64 -14.16 -17.59
CA SER A 264 -13.03 -14.20 -18.04
C SER A 264 -13.56 -12.82 -18.44
N TRP A 265 -13.29 -11.79 -17.64
CA TRP A 265 -13.61 -10.40 -17.99
C TRP A 265 -12.97 -10.00 -19.33
N ALA A 266 -11.67 -10.22 -19.51
CA ALA A 266 -10.97 -9.91 -20.75
C ALA A 266 -11.44 -10.78 -21.95
N ALA A 267 -12.09 -11.92 -21.73
CA ALA A 267 -12.72 -12.69 -22.80
C ALA A 267 -14.09 -12.13 -23.23
N SER A 268 -14.73 -11.33 -22.36
CA SER A 268 -16.06 -10.77 -22.59
C SER A 268 -16.06 -9.35 -23.17
N GLN A 269 -14.90 -8.70 -23.24
CA GLN A 269 -14.70 -7.41 -23.91
C GLN A 269 -14.53 -7.59 -25.42
#